data_AF-A0A519CUS9-F1
#
_entry.id   AF-A0A519CUS9-F1
#
_cell.length_a   1.000
_cell.length_b   1.000
_cell.length_c   1.000
_cell.angle_alpha   90.00
_cell.angle_beta   90.00
_cell.angle_gamma   90.00
#
_symmetry.space_group_name_H-M   'P 1'
#
loop_
_entity.id
_entity.type
_entity.pdbx_description
1 polymer ?
#
loop_
_entity_poly.entity_id
_entity_poly.type
_entity_poly.pdbx_seq_one_letter_code
_entity_poly.pdbx_strand_id
1 'polypeptide(L)'
;MRIFSQNLTNYNIPLPDDSIFRVNLAWINTLDELKFLLKKHENNKIFLDLPIGRTKPPNNRYSLDDIIAILILNKNVKYFAISNVNSSDDLKKIIDKTPPHVIIVPKIESPEGVVNIKDITDVLGKEKIIMLDHDDLYSNLIKKNESPEKFKEYIFKLTEFCQKNNVIMLRTIGVVFSDDEKRITQYMK
;
A
#
# COMPACT_ATOMS: atom_id res chain seq x y z
N MET A 1 7.99 12.48 1.39
CA MET A 1 6.60 11.99 1.18
C MET A 1 5.97 11.71 2.55
N ARG A 2 4.80 12.28 2.86
CA ARG A 2 4.07 12.01 4.11
C ARG A 2 2.66 11.55 3.78
N ILE A 3 2.30 10.36 4.24
CA ILE A 3 1.05 9.69 3.88
C ILE A 3 0.26 9.45 5.16
N PHE A 4 -0.98 9.92 5.20
CA PHE A 4 -1.83 9.84 6.39
C PHE A 4 -3.06 8.99 6.12
N SER A 5 -3.40 8.14 7.09
CA SER A 5 -4.53 7.21 7.00
C SER A 5 -5.86 7.95 6.85
N GLN A 6 -6.77 7.40 6.04
CA GLN A 6 -8.18 7.81 6.00
C GLN A 6 -8.82 7.84 7.39
N ASN A 7 -8.32 7.06 8.34
CA ASN A 7 -8.91 6.98 9.66
C ASN A 7 -8.88 8.31 10.42
N LEU A 8 -7.93 9.21 10.12
CA LEU A 8 -7.85 10.51 10.77
C LEU A 8 -9.12 11.35 10.60
N THR A 9 -9.76 11.25 9.43
CA THR A 9 -10.96 12.05 9.11
C THR A 9 -12.19 11.59 9.89
N ASN A 10 -12.19 10.37 10.45
CA ASN A 10 -13.25 9.89 11.34
C ASN A 10 -13.24 10.60 12.70
N TYR A 11 -12.11 11.20 13.09
CA TYR A 11 -11.90 11.84 14.40
C TYR A 11 -11.71 13.36 14.28
N ASN A 12 -12.14 13.96 13.17
CA ASN A 12 -11.94 15.38 12.86
C ASN A 12 -10.47 15.84 12.96
N ILE A 13 -9.52 14.92 12.79
CA ILE A 13 -8.09 15.27 12.73
C ILE A 13 -7.81 15.75 11.31
N PRO A 14 -7.44 17.03 11.11
CA PRO A 14 -7.17 17.55 9.78
C PRO A 14 -5.90 16.91 9.20
N LEU A 15 -5.90 16.73 7.87
CA LEU A 15 -4.70 16.34 7.16
C LEU A 15 -3.74 17.54 7.13
N PRO A 16 -2.44 17.35 7.43
CA PRO A 16 -1.46 18.42 7.26
C PRO A 16 -1.37 18.89 5.81
N ASP A 17 -0.96 20.14 5.62
CA ASP A 17 -0.65 20.67 4.29
C ASP A 17 0.46 19.86 3.61
N ASP A 18 0.44 19.84 2.27
CA ASP A 18 1.38 19.09 1.42
C ASP A 18 1.48 17.59 1.75
N SER A 19 0.40 17.01 2.28
CA SER A 19 0.32 15.60 2.61
C SER A 19 -0.49 14.79 1.59
N ILE A 20 -0.33 13.47 1.66
CA ILE A 20 -1.03 12.50 0.83
C ILE A 20 -2.05 11.76 1.69
N PHE A 21 -3.28 11.68 1.20
CA PHE A 21 -4.37 10.97 1.85
C PHE A 21 -4.37 9.51 1.42
N ARG A 22 -4.15 8.58 2.37
CA ARG A 22 -4.19 7.14 2.11
C ARG A 22 -5.58 6.59 2.31
N VAL A 23 -6.11 5.98 1.25
CA VAL A 23 -7.33 5.17 1.29
C VAL A 23 -6.92 3.70 1.28
N ASN A 24 -7.17 2.99 2.38
CA ASN A 24 -6.95 1.56 2.46
C ASN A 24 -8.26 0.83 2.14
N LEU A 25 -8.27 0.13 1.00
CA LEU A 25 -9.46 -0.54 0.47
C LEU A 25 -9.98 -1.66 1.37
N ALA A 26 -9.16 -2.19 2.29
CA ALA A 26 -9.67 -3.12 3.29
C ALA A 26 -10.84 -2.51 4.09
N TRP A 27 -10.85 -1.20 4.30
CA TRP A 27 -11.80 -0.47 5.14
C TRP A 27 -12.96 0.17 4.38
N ILE A 28 -13.01 -0.01 3.06
CA ILE A 28 -14.09 0.48 2.21
C ILE A 28 -15.03 -0.69 1.93
N ASN A 29 -16.34 -0.50 2.02
CA ASN A 29 -17.29 -1.62 1.88
C ASN A 29 -17.84 -1.76 0.46
N THR A 30 -17.92 -0.65 -0.28
CA THR A 30 -18.49 -0.61 -1.63
C THR A 30 -17.70 0.30 -2.57
N LEU A 31 -17.81 0.07 -3.89
CA LEU A 31 -17.19 0.96 -4.88
C LEU A 31 -17.81 2.37 -4.86
N ASP A 32 -19.07 2.52 -4.47
CA ASP A 32 -19.72 3.83 -4.41
C ASP A 32 -19.23 4.63 -3.19
N GLU A 33 -18.95 3.97 -2.07
CA GLU A 33 -18.25 4.57 -0.93
C GLU A 33 -16.85 5.06 -1.34
N LEU A 34 -16.11 4.24 -2.11
CA LEU A 34 -14.81 4.65 -2.65
C LEU A 34 -14.93 5.90 -3.53
N LYS A 35 -15.84 5.90 -4.51
CA LYS A 35 -16.06 7.05 -5.41
C LYS A 35 -16.43 8.31 -4.64
N PHE A 36 -17.32 8.20 -3.65
CA PHE A 36 -17.70 9.32 -2.80
C PHE A 36 -16.50 9.88 -2.03
N LEU A 37 -15.68 9.01 -1.43
CA LEU A 37 -14.48 9.41 -0.69
C LEU A 37 -13.44 10.10 -1.59
N LEU A 38 -13.20 9.55 -2.79
CA LEU A 38 -12.27 10.13 -3.76
C LEU A 38 -12.72 11.53 -4.23
N LYS A 39 -14.02 11.73 -4.43
CA LYS A 39 -14.60 13.04 -4.77
C LYS A 39 -14.51 14.03 -3.61
N LYS A 40 -14.81 13.60 -2.38
CA LYS A 40 -14.70 14.43 -1.18
C LYS A 40 -13.27 14.97 -0.98
N HIS A 41 -12.27 14.20 -1.39
CA HIS A 41 -10.85 14.53 -1.29
C HIS A 41 -10.21 14.82 -2.66
N GLU A 42 -10.95 15.43 -3.58
CA GLU A 42 -10.45 15.72 -4.95
C GLU A 42 -9.23 16.64 -4.99
N ASN A 43 -9.09 17.52 -3.99
CA ASN A 43 -7.95 18.44 -3.86
C ASN A 43 -6.73 17.81 -3.17
N ASN A 44 -6.85 16.61 -2.60
CA ASN A 44 -5.75 15.89 -1.99
C ASN A 44 -5.12 14.90 -2.99
N LYS A 45 -3.79 14.74 -2.95
CA LYS A 45 -3.17 13.58 -3.59
C LYS A 45 -3.61 12.32 -2.83
N ILE A 46 -4.06 11.30 -3.55
CA ILE A 46 -4.52 10.04 -2.97
C ILE A 46 -3.47 8.94 -3.17
N PHE A 47 -3.23 8.20 -2.09
CA PHE A 47 -2.53 6.92 -2.09
C PHE A 47 -3.55 5.80 -1.86
N LEU A 48 -3.89 5.07 -2.91
CA LEU A 48 -4.85 3.97 -2.85
C LEU A 48 -4.11 2.67 -2.52
N ASP A 49 -4.51 1.98 -1.47
CA ASP A 49 -3.87 0.76 -1.00
C ASP A 49 -4.80 -0.45 -1.18
N LEU A 50 -4.42 -1.34 -2.11
CA LEU A 50 -5.16 -2.54 -2.44
C LEU A 50 -4.60 -3.76 -1.70
N PRO A 51 -5.38 -4.35 -0.78
CA PRO A 51 -5.01 -5.59 -0.11
C PRO A 51 -5.28 -6.80 -1.02
N ILE A 52 -4.28 -7.25 -1.79
CA ILE A 52 -4.34 -8.50 -2.56
C ILE A 52 -4.02 -9.68 -1.65
N GLY A 53 -4.75 -10.80 -1.79
CA GLY A 53 -4.45 -12.03 -1.05
C GLY A 53 -4.74 -11.97 0.46
N ARG A 54 -5.53 -10.98 0.89
CA ARG A 54 -5.82 -10.76 2.31
C ARG A 54 -6.63 -11.90 2.93
N THR A 55 -6.17 -12.38 4.08
CA THR A 55 -6.84 -13.39 4.91
C THR A 55 -7.39 -12.83 6.21
N LYS A 56 -6.83 -11.71 6.70
CA LYS A 56 -7.25 -11.01 7.92
C LYS A 56 -8.47 -10.11 7.63
N PRO A 57 -9.42 -9.96 8.54
CA PRO A 57 -10.48 -8.99 8.36
C PRO A 57 -9.99 -7.53 8.58
N PRO A 58 -10.74 -6.50 8.12
CA PRO A 58 -11.80 -6.59 7.11
C PRO A 58 -11.27 -7.19 5.80
N ASN A 59 -12.05 -8.04 5.12
CA ASN A 59 -11.63 -8.74 3.90
C ASN A 59 -12.54 -8.40 2.71
N ASN A 60 -12.65 -7.11 2.42
CA ASN A 60 -13.35 -6.64 1.23
C ASN A 60 -12.55 -7.01 -0.02
N ARG A 61 -13.25 -7.56 -1.02
CA ARG A 61 -12.66 -7.99 -2.29
C ARG A 61 -13.13 -7.10 -3.41
N TYR A 62 -12.20 -6.71 -4.26
CA TYR A 62 -12.45 -5.88 -5.44
C TYR A 62 -11.89 -6.56 -6.66
N SER A 63 -12.59 -6.44 -7.79
CA SER A 63 -11.99 -6.77 -9.07
C SER A 63 -10.89 -5.77 -9.38
N LEU A 64 -9.75 -6.24 -9.90
CA LEU A 64 -8.71 -5.34 -10.40
C LEU A 64 -9.29 -4.41 -11.48
N ASP A 65 -10.14 -4.92 -12.37
CA ASP A 65 -10.70 -4.13 -13.46
C ASP A 65 -11.61 -2.98 -12.97
N ASP A 66 -12.37 -3.21 -11.90
CA ASP A 66 -13.20 -2.16 -11.28
C ASP A 66 -12.32 -1.06 -10.67
N ILE A 67 -11.23 -1.44 -10.00
CA ILE A 67 -10.29 -0.48 -9.43
C ILE A 67 -9.58 0.29 -10.54
N ILE A 68 -9.14 -0.38 -11.61
CA ILE A 68 -8.52 0.30 -12.78
C ILE A 68 -9.49 1.33 -13.38
N ALA A 69 -10.77 0.99 -13.54
CA ALA A 69 -11.78 1.95 -14.02
C ALA A 69 -11.87 3.19 -13.13
N ILE A 70 -11.81 3.01 -11.80
CA ILE A 70 -11.78 4.12 -10.84
C ILE A 70 -10.49 4.94 -10.99
N LEU A 71 -9.33 4.30 -11.13
CA LEU A 71 -8.05 5.01 -11.32
C LEU A 71 -8.06 5.88 -12.59
N ILE A 72 -8.65 5.39 -13.69
CA ILE A 72 -8.72 6.15 -14.95
C ILE A 72 -9.48 7.48 -14.77
N LEU A 73 -10.58 7.44 -14.02
CA LEU A 73 -11.50 8.55 -13.82
C LEU A 73 -11.05 9.56 -12.76
N ASN A 74 -10.17 9.18 -11.83
CA ASN A 74 -9.82 9.99 -10.65
C ASN A 74 -8.36 10.46 -10.68
N LYS A 75 -8.11 11.64 -11.29
CA LYS A 75 -6.74 12.18 -11.46
C LYS A 75 -6.02 12.53 -10.16
N ASN A 76 -6.76 12.68 -9.07
CA ASN A 76 -6.20 12.92 -7.73
C ASN A 76 -5.56 11.65 -7.14
N VAL A 77 -5.89 10.45 -7.63
CA VAL A 77 -5.16 9.23 -7.30
C VAL A 77 -3.80 9.24 -7.98
N LYS A 78 -2.75 9.33 -7.18
CA LYS A 78 -1.35 9.43 -7.65
C LYS A 78 -0.56 8.17 -7.37
N TYR A 79 -0.94 7.39 -6.37
CA TYR A 79 -0.22 6.20 -5.95
C TYR A 79 -1.18 5.04 -5.77
N PHE A 80 -0.76 3.85 -6.21
CA PHE A 80 -1.53 2.63 -6.09
C PHE A 80 -0.65 1.50 -5.54
N ALA A 81 -0.87 1.17 -4.26
CA ALA A 81 -0.09 0.16 -3.56
C ALA A 81 -0.66 -1.24 -3.75
N ILE A 82 0.25 -2.18 -4.01
CA ILE A 82 -0.05 -3.58 -4.35
C ILE A 82 0.58 -4.46 -3.28
N SER A 83 -0.25 -5.20 -2.54
CA SER A 83 0.21 -6.14 -1.50
C SER A 83 0.81 -7.43 -2.08
N ASN A 84 1.58 -8.16 -1.28
CA ASN A 84 2.14 -9.49 -1.58
C ASN A 84 3.00 -9.57 -2.86
N VAL A 85 3.81 -8.56 -3.15
CA VAL A 85 4.70 -8.56 -4.32
C VAL A 85 5.99 -9.31 -4.01
N ASN A 86 6.20 -10.45 -4.68
CA ASN A 86 7.39 -11.29 -4.54
C ASN A 86 8.28 -11.29 -5.79
N SER A 87 7.74 -10.87 -6.94
CA SER A 87 8.42 -10.87 -8.22
C SER A 87 7.89 -9.77 -9.15
N SER A 88 8.60 -9.51 -10.24
CA SER A 88 8.11 -8.60 -11.28
C SER A 88 6.85 -9.11 -12.00
N ASP A 89 6.67 -10.44 -12.05
CA ASP A 89 5.48 -11.06 -12.67
C ASP A 89 4.18 -10.69 -11.95
N ASP A 90 4.24 -10.51 -10.63
CA ASP A 90 3.10 -10.04 -9.82
C ASP A 90 2.60 -8.65 -10.25
N LEU A 91 3.47 -7.86 -10.90
CA LEU A 91 3.19 -6.49 -11.31
C LEU A 91 2.81 -6.34 -12.78
N LYS A 92 3.24 -7.24 -13.68
CA LYS A 92 3.10 -7.09 -15.14
C LYS A 92 1.69 -6.68 -15.57
N LYS A 93 0.68 -7.49 -15.23
CA LYS A 93 -0.73 -7.23 -15.59
C LYS A 93 -1.28 -5.95 -14.95
N ILE A 94 -0.80 -5.59 -13.76
CA ILE A 94 -1.25 -4.40 -13.04
C ILE A 94 -0.69 -3.16 -13.71
N ILE A 95 0.61 -3.16 -14.03
CA ILE A 95 1.30 -2.07 -14.73
C ILE A 95 0.64 -1.81 -16.09
N ASP A 96 0.41 -2.87 -16.88
CA ASP A 96 -0.18 -2.75 -18.23
C ASP A 96 -1.56 -2.07 -18.22
N LYS A 97 -2.35 -2.28 -17.16
CA LYS A 97 -3.70 -1.73 -17.03
C LYS A 97 -3.74 -0.39 -16.29
N THR A 98 -2.73 -0.07 -15.50
CA THR A 98 -2.74 1.13 -14.65
C THR A 98 -2.52 2.39 -15.49
N PRO A 99 -3.36 3.43 -15.32
CA PRO A 99 -3.23 4.62 -16.13
C PRO A 99 -1.90 5.36 -15.81
N PRO A 100 -1.21 5.97 -16.80
CA PRO A 100 0.15 6.49 -16.65
C PRO A 100 0.37 7.56 -15.58
N HIS A 101 -0.70 8.20 -15.10
CA HIS A 101 -0.65 9.23 -14.07
C HIS A 101 -0.59 8.67 -12.64
N VAL A 102 -0.72 7.35 -12.49
CA VAL A 102 -0.70 6.62 -11.23
C VAL A 102 0.62 5.86 -11.11
N ILE A 103 1.32 6.06 -10.00
CA ILE A 103 2.56 5.36 -9.66
C ILE A 103 2.20 4.08 -8.90
N ILE A 104 2.64 2.93 -9.40
CA ILE A 104 2.55 1.65 -8.70
C ILE A 104 3.55 1.61 -7.55
N VAL A 105 3.08 1.19 -6.37
CA VAL A 105 3.90 1.07 -5.15
C VAL A 105 3.83 -0.38 -4.64
N PRO A 106 4.74 -1.27 -5.06
CA PRO A 106 4.76 -2.63 -4.52
C PRO A 106 5.05 -2.62 -3.03
N LYS A 107 4.26 -3.39 -2.28
CA LYS A 107 4.53 -3.67 -0.87
C LYS A 107 5.44 -4.90 -0.77
N ILE A 108 6.55 -4.74 -0.06
CA ILE A 108 7.50 -5.80 0.23
C ILE A 108 7.19 -6.36 1.62
N GLU A 109 6.73 -7.61 1.64
CA GLU A 109 6.09 -8.25 2.80
C GLU A 109 6.64 -9.66 3.06
N SER A 110 7.72 -10.05 2.36
CA SER A 110 8.28 -11.41 2.42
C SER A 110 9.80 -11.40 2.15
N PRO A 111 10.53 -12.45 2.60
CA PRO A 111 11.91 -12.67 2.21
C PRO A 111 12.14 -12.70 0.68
N GLU A 112 11.23 -13.28 -0.10
CA GLU A 112 11.34 -13.37 -1.56
C GLU A 112 11.27 -11.98 -2.20
N GLY A 113 10.34 -11.14 -1.76
CA GLY A 113 10.23 -9.76 -2.24
C GLY A 113 11.50 -8.96 -1.94
N VAL A 114 12.18 -9.24 -0.82
CA VAL A 114 13.47 -8.62 -0.50
C VAL A 114 14.57 -9.11 -1.45
N VAL A 115 14.65 -10.43 -1.69
CA VAL A 115 15.65 -11.02 -2.60
C VAL A 115 15.46 -10.51 -4.03
N ASN A 116 14.21 -10.39 -4.48
CA ASN A 116 13.86 -9.99 -5.84
C ASN A 116 13.68 -8.48 -6.01
N ILE A 117 14.14 -7.66 -5.05
CA ILE A 117 13.87 -6.21 -5.05
C ILE A 117 14.37 -5.52 -6.32
N LYS A 118 15.48 -5.98 -6.88
CA LYS A 118 16.01 -5.46 -8.14
C LYS A 118 15.03 -5.68 -9.29
N ASP A 119 14.61 -6.93 -9.50
CA ASP A 119 13.70 -7.29 -10.59
C ASP A 119 12.34 -6.60 -10.44
N ILE A 120 11.84 -6.50 -9.21
CA ILE A 120 10.59 -5.78 -8.88
C ILE A 120 10.71 -4.30 -9.24
N THR A 121 11.83 -3.65 -8.90
CA THR A 121 12.01 -2.21 -9.16
C THR A 121 12.42 -1.88 -10.59
N ASP A 122 12.94 -2.84 -11.35
CA ASP A 122 13.32 -2.67 -12.76
C ASP A 122 12.10 -2.53 -13.68
N VAL A 123 10.95 -3.10 -13.30
CA VAL A 123 9.69 -2.95 -14.06
C VAL A 123 8.88 -1.70 -13.68
N LEU A 124 9.28 -0.98 -12.63
CA LEU A 124 8.60 0.26 -12.23
C LEU A 124 8.95 1.41 -13.18
N GLY A 125 8.10 2.45 -13.16
CA GLY A 125 8.31 3.68 -13.91
C GLY A 125 9.50 4.52 -13.41
N LYS A 126 9.60 5.75 -13.93
CA LYS A 126 10.71 6.67 -13.61
C LYS A 126 10.83 6.98 -12.11
N GLU A 127 9.70 7.23 -11.45
CA GLU A 127 9.65 7.41 -9.99
C GLU A 127 9.43 6.04 -9.35
N LYS A 128 10.48 5.50 -8.73
CA LYS A 128 10.45 4.18 -8.09
C LYS A 128 10.15 4.33 -6.61
N ILE A 129 9.04 3.74 -6.18
CA ILE A 129 8.59 3.77 -4.79
C ILE A 129 8.22 2.36 -4.37
N ILE A 130 8.68 1.93 -3.20
CA ILE A 130 8.27 0.68 -2.56
C ILE A 130 7.70 0.99 -1.18
N MET A 131 6.89 0.09 -0.64
CA MET A 131 6.43 0.17 0.75
C MET A 131 6.85 -1.08 1.51
N LEU A 132 7.55 -0.91 2.63
CA LEU A 132 7.92 -2.01 3.50
C LEU A 132 6.80 -2.28 4.52
N ASP A 133 6.23 -3.48 4.48
CA ASP A 133 5.33 -3.98 5.52
C ASP A 133 6.14 -4.83 6.52
N HIS A 134 6.54 -4.22 7.63
CA HIS A 134 7.45 -4.84 8.59
C HIS A 134 6.81 -6.02 9.33
N ASP A 135 5.52 -5.90 9.66
CA ASP A 135 4.78 -6.92 10.41
C ASP A 135 4.57 -8.17 9.56
N ASP A 136 4.16 -7.99 8.30
CA ASP A 136 3.95 -9.12 7.40
C ASP A 136 5.29 -9.72 6.96
N LEU A 137 6.35 -8.92 6.74
CA LEU A 137 7.71 -9.43 6.49
C LEU A 137 8.21 -10.32 7.64
N TYR A 138 8.09 -9.85 8.88
CA TYR A 138 8.51 -10.63 10.04
C TYR A 138 7.65 -11.90 10.20
N SER A 139 6.34 -11.78 10.03
CA SER A 139 5.41 -12.92 10.09
C SER A 139 5.73 -13.97 9.02
N ASN A 140 6.09 -13.55 7.81
CA ASN A 140 6.43 -14.43 6.70
C ASN A 140 7.75 -15.16 6.95
N LEU A 141 8.76 -14.46 7.47
CA LEU A 141 10.04 -15.03 7.88
C LEU A 141 9.85 -16.16 8.90
N ILE A 142 9.04 -15.94 9.95
CA ILE A 142 8.77 -16.97 10.96
C ILE A 142 8.06 -18.19 10.37
N LYS A 143 7.08 -17.97 9.47
CA LYS A 143 6.37 -19.08 8.78
C LYS A 143 7.31 -19.94 7.92
N LYS A 144 8.45 -19.41 7.51
CA LYS A 144 9.49 -20.14 6.77
C LYS A 144 10.53 -20.82 7.64
N ASN A 145 10.35 -20.82 8.97
CA ASN A 145 11.32 -21.31 9.95
C ASN A 145 12.70 -20.64 9.79
N GLU A 146 12.73 -19.39 9.35
CA GLU A 146 13.96 -18.60 9.30
C GLU A 146 14.26 -17.96 10.65
N SER A 147 15.53 -17.69 10.92
CA SER A 147 15.92 -17.10 12.21
C SER A 147 15.49 -15.63 12.29
N PRO A 148 14.90 -15.18 13.42
CA PRO A 148 14.47 -13.79 13.62
C PRO A 148 15.56 -12.74 13.36
N GLU A 149 16.82 -13.10 13.55
CA GLU A 149 17.99 -12.25 13.32
C GLU A 149 18.08 -11.78 11.85
N LYS A 150 17.65 -12.63 10.91
CA LYS A 150 17.61 -12.28 9.47
C LYS A 150 16.66 -11.12 9.16
N PHE A 151 15.70 -10.83 10.02
CA PHE A 151 14.82 -9.68 9.82
C PHE A 151 15.62 -8.38 9.69
N LYS A 152 16.61 -8.16 10.57
CA LYS A 152 17.49 -6.99 10.51
C LYS A 152 18.30 -6.96 9.21
N GLU A 153 18.78 -8.12 8.76
CA GLU A 153 19.51 -8.23 7.49
C GLU A 153 18.63 -7.86 6.28
N TYR A 154 17.37 -8.30 6.24
CA TYR A 154 16.45 -7.94 5.16
C TYR A 154 16.16 -6.44 5.14
N ILE A 155 15.93 -5.83 6.31
CA ILE A 155 15.74 -4.38 6.42
C ILE A 155 16.98 -3.63 5.93
N PHE A 156 18.18 -4.09 6.31
CA PHE A 156 19.44 -3.51 5.87
C PHE A 156 19.60 -3.63 4.35
N LYS A 157 19.41 -4.84 3.78
CA LYS A 157 19.48 -5.09 2.33
C LYS A 157 18.54 -4.19 1.54
N LEU A 158 17.28 -4.07 1.95
CA LEU A 158 16.31 -3.17 1.31
C LEU A 158 16.75 -1.71 1.40
N THR A 159 17.20 -1.27 2.58
CA THR A 159 17.64 0.12 2.79
C THR A 159 18.82 0.47 1.90
N GLU A 160 19.86 -0.36 1.91
CA GLU A 160 21.06 -0.20 1.08
C GLU A 160 20.72 -0.20 -0.42
N PHE A 161 19.89 -1.15 -0.85
CA PHE A 161 19.44 -1.23 -2.25
C PHE A 161 18.71 0.06 -2.65
N CYS A 162 17.76 0.51 -1.83
CA CYS A 162 16.94 1.67 -2.15
C CYS A 162 17.77 2.96 -2.23
N GLN A 163 18.70 3.15 -1.29
CA GLN A 163 19.61 4.30 -1.30
C GLN A 163 20.53 4.30 -2.54
N LYS A 164 21.13 3.16 -2.88
CA LYS A 164 22.04 3.04 -4.04
C LYS A 164 21.34 3.23 -5.38
N ASN A 165 20.05 2.85 -5.47
CA ASN A 165 19.31 2.84 -6.73
C ASN A 165 18.26 3.96 -6.83
N ASN A 166 18.31 4.95 -5.93
CA ASN A 166 17.37 6.08 -5.89
C ASN A 166 15.90 5.64 -5.88
N VAL A 167 15.59 4.62 -5.06
CA VAL A 167 14.23 4.12 -4.83
C VAL A 167 13.73 4.67 -3.50
N ILE A 168 12.53 5.24 -3.50
CA ILE A 168 11.89 5.71 -2.26
C ILE A 168 11.33 4.51 -1.52
N MET A 169 11.79 4.25 -0.29
CA MET A 169 11.23 3.23 0.58
C MET A 169 10.32 3.86 1.64
N LEU A 170 9.02 3.60 1.55
CA LEU A 170 8.03 4.00 2.54
C LEU A 170 8.02 3.02 3.71
N ARG A 171 7.93 3.55 4.92
CA ARG A 171 7.82 2.78 6.17
C ARG A 171 6.76 3.43 7.05
N THR A 172 6.00 2.61 7.77
CA THR A 172 5.08 3.10 8.80
C THR A 172 5.87 3.76 9.92
N ILE A 173 5.42 4.94 10.37
CA ILE A 173 5.97 5.65 11.53
C ILE A 173 4.79 6.09 12.38
N GLY A 174 4.71 5.55 13.61
CA GLY A 174 3.63 5.84 14.56
C GLY A 174 2.29 5.19 14.20
N VAL A 175 1.37 5.24 15.16
CA VAL A 175 -0.03 4.82 15.04
C VAL A 175 -0.91 5.75 15.89
N VAL A 176 -2.20 5.83 15.59
CA VAL A 176 -3.18 6.57 16.40
C VAL A 176 -4.00 5.57 17.22
N PHE A 177 -4.04 5.76 18.53
CA PHE A 177 -4.93 5.04 19.44
C PHE A 177 -6.11 5.95 19.80
N SER A 178 -7.31 5.38 19.86
CA SER A 178 -8.54 6.11 20.22
C SER A 178 -9.51 5.14 20.92
N ASP A 179 -10.19 5.63 21.94
CA ASP A 179 -11.31 4.99 22.64
C ASP A 179 -12.67 5.25 21.97
N ASP A 180 -12.71 6.07 20.91
CA ASP A 180 -13.91 6.43 20.15
C ASP A 180 -14.18 5.50 18.95
N GLU A 181 -13.36 4.48 18.70
CA GLU A 181 -13.54 3.54 17.59
C GLU A 181 -14.77 2.64 17.81
N LYS A 182 -15.78 2.81 16.95
CA LYS A 182 -17.09 2.13 17.08
C LYS A 182 -17.37 1.11 15.99
N ARG A 183 -16.50 0.95 14.99
CA ARG A 183 -16.74 0.04 13.86
C ARG A 183 -16.51 -1.40 14.29
N ILE A 184 -17.59 -2.12 14.56
CA ILE A 184 -17.54 -3.55 14.94
C ILE A 184 -17.76 -4.49 13.75
N THR A 185 -18.55 -4.06 12.76
CA THR A 185 -19.03 -4.91 11.65
C THR A 185 -18.03 -5.14 10.53
N GLN A 186 -16.91 -4.40 10.52
CA GLN A 186 -15.88 -4.56 9.50
C GLN A 186 -14.92 -5.71 9.85
N TYR A 187 -14.84 -6.14 11.11
CA TYR A 187 -13.90 -7.18 11.53
C TYR A 187 -14.39 -8.61 11.27
N MET A 188 -15.69 -8.85 11.08
CA MET A 188 -16.23 -10.14 10.66
C MET A 188 -17.54 -9.87 9.91
N LYS A 189 -17.69 -10.42 8.71
CA LYS A 189 -19.00 -10.53 8.05
C LYS A 189 -19.73 -11.75 8.58
#